data_AF-A0A1F5C4T9-F1
#
_entry.id   AF-A0A1F5C4T9-F1
#
_cell.length_a   1.000
_cell.length_b   1.000
_cell.length_c   1.000
_cell.angle_alpha   90.00
_cell.angle_beta   90.00
_cell.angle_gamma   90.00
#
_symmetry.space_group_name_H-M   'P 1'
#
loop_
_entity.id
_entity.type
_entity.pdbx_description
1 polymer ?
#
loop_
_entity_poly.entity_id
_entity_poly.type
_entity_poly.pdbx_seq_one_letter_code
_entity_poly.pdbx_strand_id
1 'polypeptide(L)'
;MNNKYRLWIVLSLLVAFAAGVLGGIFAERIFFHPRQHTRAQRGPSHPPDLEEMARHLGLSPDQKESIRQIFERNDSTFKELYTEMHNRLSVIRTEIKNQIDVVLTPEQKQKMEAIITKHGEQRKKESEQKDKDIERDGSPDKSKGEDR
;
A
#
# COMPACT_ATOMS: atom_id res chain seq x y z
N MET A 1 43.19 27.03 32.31
CA MET A 1 42.04 27.61 31.58
C MET A 1 40.93 27.86 32.58
N ASN A 2 40.47 29.10 32.72
CA ASN A 2 39.44 29.43 33.72
C ASN A 2 38.16 28.63 33.43
N ASN A 3 37.65 27.89 34.41
CA ASN A 3 36.48 27.00 34.27
C ASN A 3 35.24 27.72 33.69
N LYS A 4 35.16 29.04 33.86
CA LYS A 4 34.15 29.90 33.25
C LYS A 4 34.14 29.82 31.72
N TYR A 5 35.30 29.88 31.05
CA TYR A 5 35.36 29.81 29.60
C TYR A 5 35.08 28.40 29.07
N ARG A 6 35.48 27.35 29.81
CA ARG A 6 35.10 25.97 29.45
C ARG A 6 33.58 25.77 29.52
N LEU A 7 32.92 26.30 30.54
CA LEU A 7 31.45 26.24 30.65
C LEU A 7 30.76 27.00 29.51
N TRP A 8 31.24 28.21 29.16
CA TRP A 8 30.69 28.99 28.06
C TRP A 8 30.90 28.34 26.69
N ILE A 9 32.06 27.70 26.47
CA ILE A 9 32.32 26.96 25.23
C ILE A 9 31.37 25.76 25.12
N VAL A 10 31.24 24.96 26.17
CA VAL A 10 30.34 23.78 26.18
C VAL A 10 28.89 24.20 25.99
N LEU A 11 28.45 25.29 26.63
CA LEU A 11 27.10 25.82 26.47
C LEU A 11 26.82 26.29 25.04
N SER A 12 27.77 26.99 24.41
CA SER A 12 27.62 27.42 23.01
C SER A 12 27.55 26.23 22.05
N LEU A 13 28.32 25.17 22.32
CA LEU A 13 28.34 23.97 21.51
C LEU A 13 27.00 23.21 21.61
N LEU A 14 26.43 23.16 22.81
CA LEU A 14 25.11 22.56 23.07
C LEU A 14 24.00 23.30 22.34
N VAL A 15 24.03 24.64 22.35
CA VAL A 15 23.04 25.48 21.65
C VAL A 15 23.15 25.32 20.14
N ALA A 16 24.37 25.32 19.58
CA ALA A 16 24.60 25.10 18.15
C ALA A 16 24.13 23.71 17.71
N PHE A 17 24.38 22.68 18.53
CA PHE A 17 23.92 21.32 18.28
C PHE A 17 22.39 21.21 18.32
N ALA A 18 21.75 21.81 19.31
CA ALA A 18 20.28 21.82 19.42
C ALA A 18 19.63 22.54 18.23
N ALA A 19 20.20 23.67 17.78
CA ALA A 19 19.75 24.39 16.60
C ALA A 19 19.91 23.56 15.32
N GLY A 20 21.00 22.80 15.18
CA GLY A 20 21.22 21.87 14.07
C GLY A 20 20.24 20.71 14.04
N VAL A 21 19.94 20.09 15.19
CA VAL A 21 18.97 19.00 15.29
C VAL A 21 17.56 19.48 14.98
N LEU A 22 17.14 20.61 15.54
CA LEU A 22 15.83 21.21 15.26
C LEU A 22 15.71 21.64 13.79
N GLY A 23 16.77 22.21 13.22
CA GLY A 23 16.82 22.57 11.80
C GLY A 23 16.74 21.35 10.88
N GLY A 24 17.43 20.24 11.21
CA GLY A 24 17.37 18.99 10.47
C GLY A 24 15.98 18.36 10.45
N ILE A 25 15.31 18.28 11.62
CA ILE A 25 13.94 17.75 11.73
C ILE A 25 12.95 18.62 10.93
N PHE A 26 13.12 19.95 10.95
CA PHE A 26 12.24 20.87 10.24
C PHE A 26 12.46 20.85 8.72
N ALA A 27 13.71 20.71 8.28
CA ALA A 27 14.07 20.53 6.86
C ALA A 27 13.51 19.24 6.29
N GLU A 28 13.53 18.14 7.07
CA GLU A 28 12.95 16.86 6.66
C GLU A 28 11.43 16.98 6.44
N ARG A 29 10.73 17.76 7.28
CA ARG A 29 9.28 17.91 7.21
C ARG A 29 8.78 18.81 6.07
N ILE A 30 9.58 19.79 5.64
CA ILE A 30 9.14 20.80 4.65
C ILE A 30 9.63 20.45 3.23
N PHE A 31 10.87 19.97 3.09
CA PHE A 31 11.45 19.70 1.77
C PHE A 31 11.20 18.29 1.25
N PHE A 32 11.04 17.31 2.14
CA PHE A 32 10.59 15.98 1.73
C PHE A 32 9.07 15.94 1.78
N HIS A 33 8.43 16.57 0.79
CA HIS A 33 7.19 15.99 0.32
C HIS A 33 7.55 14.56 -0.08
N PRO A 34 7.02 13.51 0.59
CA PRO A 34 7.08 12.22 -0.01
C PRO A 34 6.36 12.43 -1.33
N ARG A 35 7.08 12.29 -2.45
CA ARG A 35 6.43 11.82 -3.67
C ARG A 35 5.69 10.62 -3.17
N GLN A 36 4.38 10.77 -3.03
CA GLN A 36 3.49 9.65 -2.94
C GLN A 36 3.83 8.89 -4.21
N HIS A 37 4.73 7.93 -4.07
CA HIS A 37 4.69 6.77 -4.90
C HIS A 37 3.27 6.31 -4.67
N THR A 38 2.39 6.72 -5.57
CA THR A 38 1.24 5.94 -6.00
C THR A 38 1.85 4.61 -6.43
N ARG A 39 2.24 3.82 -5.42
CA ARG A 39 2.24 2.40 -5.46
C ARG A 39 0.76 2.15 -5.66
N ALA A 40 0.33 2.20 -6.92
CA ALA A 40 -0.81 1.48 -7.39
C ALA A 40 -0.57 0.10 -6.80
N GLN A 41 -1.18 -0.13 -5.64
CA GLN A 41 -1.39 -1.44 -5.09
C GLN A 41 -2.25 -2.07 -6.17
N ARG A 42 -1.59 -2.65 -7.17
CA ARG A 42 -2.20 -3.57 -8.10
C ARG A 42 -2.72 -4.66 -7.17
N GLY A 43 -4.01 -4.55 -6.85
CA GLY A 43 -4.78 -5.67 -6.34
C GLY A 43 -4.70 -6.81 -7.35
N PRO A 44 -5.43 -7.91 -7.13
CA PRO A 44 -5.58 -8.92 -8.17
C PRO A 44 -5.89 -8.19 -9.47
N SER A 45 -5.11 -8.46 -10.52
CA SER A 45 -5.35 -7.85 -11.83
C SER A 45 -6.69 -8.38 -12.27
N HIS A 46 -7.76 -7.65 -11.94
CA HIS A 46 -9.05 -7.90 -12.52
C HIS A 46 -8.85 -7.80 -14.03
N PRO A 47 -9.42 -8.74 -14.80
CA PRO A 47 -9.40 -8.60 -16.25
C PRO A 47 -9.90 -7.19 -16.60
N PRO A 48 -9.34 -6.55 -17.65
CA PRO A 48 -9.77 -5.22 -18.05
C PRO A 48 -11.29 -5.21 -18.17
N ASP A 49 -11.93 -4.12 -17.74
CA ASP A 49 -13.38 -4.00 -17.86
C ASP A 49 -13.79 -4.28 -19.31
N LEU A 50 -14.63 -5.31 -19.50
CA LEU A 50 -15.03 -5.77 -20.83
C LEU A 50 -15.78 -4.66 -21.56
N GLU A 51 -16.46 -3.77 -20.83
CA GLU A 51 -17.17 -2.63 -21.41
C GLU A 51 -16.21 -1.55 -21.92
N GLU A 52 -15.18 -1.23 -21.14
CA GLU A 52 -14.10 -0.33 -21.56
C GLU A 52 -13.35 -0.89 -22.77
N MET A 53 -13.03 -2.18 -22.75
CA MET A 53 -12.38 -2.88 -23.86
C MET A 53 -13.26 -2.86 -25.12
N ALA A 54 -14.56 -3.11 -24.97
CA ALA A 54 -15.51 -3.07 -26.07
C ALA A 54 -15.58 -1.68 -26.73
N ARG A 55 -15.60 -0.61 -25.92
CA ARG A 55 -15.56 0.77 -26.42
C ARG A 55 -14.27 1.10 -27.15
N HIS A 56 -13.12 0.78 -26.56
CA HIS A 56 -11.82 1.15 -27.13
C HIS A 56 -11.49 0.37 -28.41
N LEU A 57 -11.93 -0.90 -28.51
CA LEU A 57 -11.66 -1.75 -29.66
C LEU A 57 -12.81 -1.76 -30.69
N GLY A 58 -13.94 -1.12 -30.39
CA GLY A 58 -15.12 -1.12 -31.26
C GLY A 58 -15.69 -2.52 -31.49
N LEU A 59 -15.80 -3.31 -30.42
CA LEU A 59 -16.22 -4.72 -30.53
C LEU A 59 -17.70 -4.85 -30.90
N SER A 60 -18.01 -5.80 -31.78
CA SER A 60 -19.39 -6.21 -32.04
C SER A 60 -19.98 -6.98 -30.85
N PRO A 61 -21.32 -7.09 -30.75
CA PRO A 61 -21.97 -7.90 -29.70
C PRO A 61 -21.46 -9.36 -29.65
N ASP A 62 -21.29 -9.97 -30.82
CA ASP A 62 -20.81 -11.36 -30.94
C ASP A 62 -19.35 -11.51 -30.49
N GLN A 63 -18.50 -10.51 -30.78
CA GLN A 63 -17.12 -10.48 -30.31
C GLN A 63 -17.05 -10.31 -28.79
N LYS A 64 -17.87 -9.42 -28.23
CA LYS A 64 -17.96 -9.20 -26.78
C LYS A 64 -18.36 -10.48 -26.04
N GLU A 65 -19.37 -11.19 -26.56
CA GLU A 65 -19.83 -12.46 -26.00
C GLU A 65 -18.75 -13.55 -26.09
N SER A 66 -18.03 -13.62 -27.21
CA SER A 66 -16.92 -14.55 -27.39
C SER A 66 -15.79 -14.29 -26.37
N ILE A 67 -15.42 -13.03 -26.15
CA ILE A 67 -14.41 -12.66 -25.16
C ILE A 67 -14.89 -12.96 -23.73
N ARG A 68 -16.16 -12.71 -23.42
CA ARG A 68 -16.76 -13.06 -22.11
C ARG A 68 -16.57 -14.55 -21.82
N GLN A 69 -16.90 -15.41 -22.78
CA GLN A 69 -16.74 -16.86 -22.63
C GLN A 69 -15.27 -17.29 -22.47
N ILE A 70 -14.34 -16.60 -23.14
CA ILE A 70 -12.90 -16.84 -22.96
C ILE A 70 -12.49 -16.53 -21.51
N PHE A 71 -12.91 -15.40 -20.95
CA PHE A 71 -12.61 -15.08 -19.56
C PHE A 71 -13.24 -16.07 -18.58
N GLU A 72 -14.52 -16.40 -18.76
CA GLU A 72 -15.23 -17.35 -17.89
C GLU A 72 -14.58 -18.73 -17.86
N ARG A 73 -14.15 -19.23 -19.03
CA ARG A 73 -13.46 -20.51 -19.13
C ARG A 73 -12.12 -20.54 -18.37
N ASN A 74 -11.44 -19.40 -18.27
CA ASN A 74 -10.12 -19.30 -17.63
C ASN A 74 -10.18 -18.80 -16.18
N ASP A 75 -11.34 -18.34 -15.70
CA ASP A 75 -11.51 -17.76 -14.36
C ASP A 75 -11.10 -18.75 -13.25
N SER A 76 -11.48 -20.02 -13.38
CA SER A 76 -11.07 -21.07 -12.43
C SER A 76 -9.54 -21.26 -12.42
N THR A 77 -8.91 -21.32 -13.58
CA THR A 77 -7.45 -21.45 -13.71
C THR A 77 -6.72 -20.28 -13.06
N PHE A 78 -7.20 -19.06 -13.24
CA PHE A 78 -6.63 -17.89 -12.57
C PHE A 78 -6.81 -17.99 -11.04
N LYS A 79 -8.01 -18.33 -10.56
CA LYS A 79 -8.29 -18.47 -9.11
C LYS A 79 -7.39 -19.51 -8.45
N GLU A 80 -7.18 -20.66 -9.10
CA GLU A 80 -6.30 -21.70 -8.62
C GLU A 80 -4.85 -21.21 -8.53
N LEU A 81 -4.34 -20.58 -9.59
CA LEU A 81 -2.98 -20.04 -9.61
C LEU A 81 -2.78 -18.95 -8.54
N TYR A 82 -3.75 -18.05 -8.37
CA TYR A 82 -3.69 -17.03 -7.31
C TYR A 82 -3.67 -17.66 -5.93
N THR A 83 -4.48 -18.70 -5.70
CA THR A 83 -4.52 -19.43 -4.43
C THR A 83 -3.19 -20.12 -4.14
N GLU A 84 -2.63 -20.84 -5.13
CA GLU A 84 -1.34 -21.50 -5.00
C GLU A 84 -0.23 -20.49 -4.69
N MET A 85 -0.16 -19.39 -5.47
CA MET A 85 0.81 -18.32 -5.25
C MET A 85 0.67 -17.73 -3.84
N HIS A 86 -0.55 -17.46 -3.39
CA HIS A 86 -0.79 -16.91 -2.05
C HIS A 86 -0.29 -17.86 -0.96
N ASN A 87 -0.58 -19.15 -1.09
CA ASN A 87 -0.12 -20.18 -0.14
C ASN A 87 1.40 -20.27 -0.10
N ARG A 88 2.06 -20.31 -1.26
CA ARG A 88 3.53 -20.35 -1.35
C ARG A 88 4.17 -19.11 -0.74
N LEU A 89 3.62 -17.93 -1.02
CA LEU A 89 4.10 -16.68 -0.42
C LEU A 89 3.89 -16.64 1.10
N SER A 90 2.79 -17.22 1.60
CA SER A 90 2.52 -17.31 3.05
C SER A 90 3.61 -18.14 3.75
N VAL A 91 3.95 -19.31 3.19
CA VAL A 91 5.02 -20.16 3.72
C VAL A 91 6.36 -19.41 3.78
N ILE A 92 6.74 -18.74 2.69
CA ILE A 92 7.99 -17.97 2.62
C ILE A 92 8.01 -16.83 3.65
N ARG A 93 6.89 -16.11 3.82
CA ARG A 93 6.80 -15.02 4.82
C ARG A 93 6.98 -15.54 6.24
N THR A 94 6.35 -16.68 6.56
CA THR A 94 6.50 -17.32 7.88
C THR A 94 7.94 -17.74 8.13
N GLU A 95 8.60 -18.33 7.14
CA GLU A 95 9.99 -18.74 7.26
C GLU A 95 10.92 -17.54 7.49
N ILE A 96 10.77 -16.47 6.72
CA ILE A 96 11.52 -15.22 6.91
C ILE A 96 11.28 -14.65 8.31
N LYS A 97 10.03 -14.64 8.76
CA LYS A 97 9.68 -14.17 10.11
C LYS A 97 10.39 -15.00 11.19
N ASN A 98 10.38 -16.33 11.07
CA ASN A 98 11.05 -17.21 12.02
C ASN A 98 12.57 -16.94 12.07
N GLN A 99 13.21 -16.75 10.92
CA GLN A 99 14.64 -16.41 10.85
C GLN A 99 14.94 -15.06 11.50
N ILE A 100 14.09 -14.06 11.27
CA ILE A 100 14.19 -12.74 11.93
C ILE A 100 14.02 -12.90 13.44
N ASP A 101 13.04 -13.69 13.90
CA ASP A 101 12.78 -13.89 15.33
C ASP A 101 13.97 -14.53 16.05
N VAL A 102 14.84 -15.28 15.37
CA VAL A 102 16.06 -15.83 16.01
C VAL A 102 17.04 -14.73 16.42
N VAL A 103 17.08 -13.59 15.71
CA VAL A 103 18.06 -12.52 15.95
C VAL A 103 17.53 -11.37 16.81
N LEU A 104 16.24 -11.38 17.15
CA LEU A 104 15.59 -10.32 17.92
C LEU A 104 15.54 -10.63 19.43
N THR A 105 15.70 -9.59 20.26
CA THR A 105 15.38 -9.70 21.69
C THR A 105 13.88 -9.88 21.92
N PRO A 106 13.44 -10.40 23.08
CA PRO A 106 12.01 -10.56 23.38
C PRO A 106 11.20 -9.25 23.21
N GLU A 107 11.75 -8.11 23.62
CA GLU A 107 11.10 -6.80 23.50
C GLU A 107 11.00 -6.36 22.03
N GLN A 108 12.00 -6.68 21.21
CA GLN A 108 12.00 -6.38 19.78
C GLN A 108 10.98 -7.25 19.03
N LYS A 109 10.81 -8.53 19.41
CA LYS A 109 9.77 -9.41 18.85
C LYS A 109 8.37 -8.83 19.08
N GLN A 110 8.10 -8.38 20.30
CA GLN A 110 6.81 -7.77 20.62
C GLN A 110 6.54 -6.52 19.76
N LYS A 111 7.56 -5.69 19.52
CA LYS A 111 7.45 -4.54 18.62
C LYS A 111 7.22 -4.97 17.17
N MET A 112 7.91 -6.01 16.70
CA MET A 112 7.75 -6.55 15.35
C MET A 112 6.31 -7.06 15.12
N GLU A 113 5.74 -7.81 16.06
CA GLU A 113 4.35 -8.29 15.99
C GLU A 113 3.34 -7.15 15.91
N ALA A 114 3.55 -6.09 16.69
CA ALA A 114 2.69 -4.91 16.66
C ALA A 114 2.76 -4.20 15.29
N ILE A 115 3.95 -4.12 14.69
CA ILE A 115 4.15 -3.56 13.35
C ILE A 115 3.43 -4.41 12.30
N ILE A 116 3.61 -5.74 12.34
CA ILE A 116 2.96 -6.67 11.40
C ILE A 116 1.44 -6.56 11.49
N THR A 117 0.89 -6.58 12.72
CA THR A 117 -0.55 -6.46 12.97
C THR A 117 -1.10 -5.15 12.44
N LYS A 118 -0.46 -4.02 12.76
CA LYS A 118 -0.88 -2.69 12.29
C LYS A 118 -0.90 -2.61 10.77
N HIS A 119 0.12 -3.13 10.09
CA HIS A 119 0.16 -3.15 8.62
C HIS A 119 -0.86 -4.12 8.02
N GLY A 120 -1.19 -5.21 8.70
CA GLY A 120 -2.27 -6.12 8.30
C GLY A 120 -3.63 -5.44 8.36
N GLU A 121 -3.95 -4.81 9.48
CA GLU A 121 -5.21 -4.07 9.70
C GLU A 121 -5.37 -2.90 8.72
N GLN A 122 -4.30 -2.14 8.48
CA GLN A 122 -4.35 -1.04 7.52
C GLN A 122 -4.69 -1.54 6.11
N ARG A 123 -4.06 -2.64 5.67
CA ARG A 123 -4.37 -3.24 4.37
C ARG A 123 -5.80 -3.75 4.28
N LYS A 124 -6.32 -4.34 5.35
CA LYS A 124 -7.72 -4.79 5.42
C LYS A 124 -8.70 -3.61 5.33
N LYS A 125 -8.43 -2.52 6.04
CA LYS A 125 -9.24 -1.30 5.96
C LYS A 125 -9.21 -0.67 4.57
N GLU A 126 -8.03 -0.64 3.93
CA GLU A 126 -7.88 -0.14 2.56
C GLU A 126 -8.65 -1.00 1.54
N SER A 127 -8.66 -2.33 1.69
CA SER A 127 -9.48 -3.19 0.82
C SER A 127 -10.97 -3.02 1.06
N GLU A 128 -11.42 -3.01 2.33
CA GLU A 128 -12.83 -2.80 2.68
C GLU A 128 -13.35 -1.44 2.20
N GLN A 129 -12.50 -0.40 2.21
CA GLN A 129 -12.86 0.91 1.71
C GLN A 129 -13.00 0.90 0.18
N LYS A 130 -12.09 0.24 -0.54
CA LYS A 130 -12.19 0.07 -2.00
C LYS A 130 -13.45 -0.68 -2.39
N ASP A 131 -13.79 -1.76 -1.68
CA ASP A 131 -14.99 -2.54 -1.95
C ASP A 131 -16.26 -1.68 -1.79
N LYS A 132 -16.33 -0.86 -0.71
CA LYS A 132 -17.42 0.10 -0.49
C LYS A 132 -17.48 1.19 -1.57
N ASP A 133 -16.34 1.66 -2.05
CA ASP A 133 -16.30 2.68 -3.10
C ASP A 133 -16.76 2.11 -4.45
N ILE A 134 -16.41 0.85 -4.76
CA ILE A 134 -16.92 0.12 -5.94
C ILE A 134 -18.45 -0.08 -5.83
N GLU A 135 -18.98 -0.48 -4.68
CA GLU A 135 -20.43 -0.62 -4.47
C GLU A 135 -21.19 0.70 -4.63
N ARG A 136 -20.59 1.82 -4.22
CA ARG A 136 -21.18 3.17 -4.36
C ARG A 136 -21.19 3.66 -5.80
N ASP A 137 -20.11 3.41 -6.55
CA ASP A 137 -19.96 3.87 -7.94
C ASP A 137 -20.68 2.95 -8.94
N GLY A 138 -20.83 1.67 -8.61
CA GLY A 138 -21.56 0.68 -9.40
C GLY A 138 -23.09 0.69 -9.23
N SER A 139 -23.67 1.61 -8.44
CA SER A 139 -25.12 1.70 -8.25
C SER A 139 -25.78 2.38 -9.47
N PRO A 140 -26.74 1.74 -10.16
CA PRO A 140 -27.28 2.21 -11.45
C PRO A 140 -28.22 3.43 -11.37
N ASP A 141 -28.24 4.17 -10.26
CA ASP A 141 -29.20 5.27 -10.02
C ASP A 141 -28.64 6.67 -10.31
N LYS A 142 -27.79 6.81 -11.34
CA LYS A 142 -27.32 8.12 -11.83
C LYS A 142 -27.32 8.26 -13.36
N SER A 143 -28.37 7.75 -14.02
CA SER A 143 -28.66 8.11 -15.43
C SER A 143 -30.07 8.69 -15.63
N LYS A 144 -30.63 9.34 -14.61
CA LYS A 144 -31.82 10.18 -14.78
C LYS A 144 -31.55 11.61 -14.34
N GLY A 145 -31.37 12.48 -15.34
CA GLY A 145 -31.49 13.92 -15.17
C GLY A 145 -30.33 14.68 -15.77
N GLU A 146 -30.48 15.06 -17.03
CA GLU A 146 -30.42 16.46 -17.51
C GLU A 146 -29.90 16.50 -18.96
N ASP A 147 -30.77 16.13 -19.90
CA ASP A 147 -30.78 16.79 -21.21
C ASP A 147 -32.07 17.63 -21.25
N ARG A 148 -31.90 18.95 -21.11
CA ARG A 148 -32.89 19.96 -21.49
C ARG A 148 -32.43 20.59 -22.79
#